data_AF-A0A2E9T870-F1
#
_entry.id   AF-A0A2E9T870-F1
#
_cell.length_a   1.000
_cell.length_b   1.000
_cell.length_c   1.000
_cell.angle_alpha   90.00
_cell.angle_beta   90.00
_cell.angle_gamma   90.00
#
_symmetry.space_group_name_H-M   'P 1'
#
loop_
_entity.id
_entity.type
_entity.pdbx_description
1 polymer ?
#
loop_
_entity_poly.entity_id
_entity_poly.type
_entity_poly.pdbx_seq_one_letter_code
_entity_poly.pdbx_strand_id
1 'polypeptide(L)'
;KIIGDAFIIEKDSIDNNGFNQIKGGILNGNFVEGNLKNIEVIRNTQVIYYLYSDDNELIGIDKTLSSSLDMVMEDNEIFDIKFNVKPDGEVFPDDEIDVNERRFKGFIWRINEKPMSKNDLFSEADNKIILPAIDDIKMPKKLDFER
;
A
#
# COMPACT_ATOMS: atom_id res chain seq x y z
N LYS A 1 6.99 -6.94 0.95
CA LYS A 1 7.31 -7.03 -0.50
C LYS A 1 6.24 -7.88 -1.19
N ILE A 2 5.72 -7.45 -2.33
CA ILE A 2 4.74 -8.15 -3.18
C ILE A 2 5.34 -8.30 -4.58
N ILE A 3 5.09 -9.43 -5.27
CA ILE A 3 5.66 -9.75 -6.59
C ILE A 3 4.55 -10.28 -7.52
N GLY A 4 4.56 -9.87 -8.78
CA GLY A 4 3.70 -10.40 -9.86
C GLY A 4 2.63 -9.42 -10.27
N ASP A 5 1.72 -9.09 -9.35
CA ASP A 5 0.61 -8.17 -9.57
C ASP A 5 0.40 -7.30 -8.32
N ALA A 6 1.31 -6.35 -8.10
CA ALA A 6 1.15 -5.39 -7.02
C ALA A 6 0.12 -4.34 -7.42
N PHE A 7 -0.83 -4.08 -6.51
CA PHE A 7 -1.91 -3.13 -6.74
C PHE A 7 -2.17 -2.37 -5.44
N ILE A 8 -2.19 -1.04 -5.52
CA ILE A 8 -2.57 -0.11 -4.47
C ILE A 8 -3.85 0.56 -4.95
N ILE A 9 -4.87 0.58 -4.10
CA ILE A 9 -6.12 1.27 -4.35
C ILE A 9 -6.41 2.13 -3.13
N GLU A 10 -6.63 3.40 -3.37
CA GLU A 10 -7.11 4.36 -2.39
C GLU A 10 -8.43 4.92 -2.90
N LYS A 11 -9.43 4.98 -2.01
CA LYS A 11 -10.71 5.58 -2.35
C LYS A 11 -10.56 7.09 -2.22
N ASP A 12 -10.99 7.80 -3.24
CA ASP A 12 -11.01 9.25 -3.23
C ASP A 12 -11.94 9.76 -2.11
N SER A 13 -11.47 10.80 -1.41
CA SER A 13 -12.17 11.41 -0.28
C SER A 13 -13.22 12.43 -0.71
N ILE A 14 -13.11 12.97 -1.93
CA ILE A 14 -14.02 14.00 -2.48
C ILE A 14 -15.10 13.35 -3.35
N ASP A 15 -14.72 12.58 -4.38
CA ASP A 15 -15.66 11.83 -5.22
C ASP A 15 -15.86 10.40 -4.70
N ASN A 16 -17.09 10.04 -4.37
CA ASN A 16 -17.43 8.69 -3.91
C ASN A 16 -17.19 7.59 -4.96
N ASN A 17 -17.08 7.95 -6.24
CA ASN A 17 -16.83 7.01 -7.34
C ASN A 17 -15.36 6.95 -7.78
N GLY A 18 -14.54 7.91 -7.32
CA GLY A 18 -13.12 8.03 -7.63
C GLY A 18 -12.25 7.03 -6.88
N PHE A 19 -11.25 6.50 -7.57
CA PHE A 19 -10.24 5.60 -6.97
C PHE A 19 -8.86 5.91 -7.54
N ASN A 20 -7.97 6.36 -6.68
CA ASN A 20 -6.54 6.42 -6.97
C ASN A 20 -6.01 4.99 -7.06
N GLN A 21 -5.29 4.68 -8.13
CA GLN A 21 -4.85 3.32 -8.43
C GLN A 21 -3.40 3.33 -8.89
N ILE A 22 -2.60 2.47 -8.28
CA ILE A 22 -1.20 2.25 -8.67
C ILE A 22 -0.97 0.76 -8.85
N LYS A 23 -0.49 0.38 -10.02
CA LYS A 23 -0.19 -1.00 -10.38
C LYS A 23 1.27 -1.14 -10.75
N GLY A 24 1.88 -2.27 -10.43
CA GLY A 24 3.23 -2.61 -10.89
C GLY A 24 3.59 -4.08 -10.67
N GLY A 25 4.77 -4.49 -11.16
CA GLY A 25 5.23 -5.87 -11.03
C GLY A 25 5.82 -6.20 -9.66
N ILE A 26 6.37 -5.21 -8.95
CA ILE A 26 6.97 -5.37 -7.62
C ILE A 26 6.57 -4.18 -6.76
N LEU A 27 6.18 -4.45 -5.51
CA LEU A 27 5.95 -3.42 -4.49
C LEU A 27 6.77 -3.73 -3.24
N ASN A 28 7.61 -2.78 -2.84
CA ASN A 28 8.36 -2.80 -1.60
C ASN A 28 7.74 -1.77 -0.65
N GLY A 29 7.17 -2.21 0.47
CA GLY A 29 6.59 -1.33 1.48
C GLY A 29 7.46 -1.33 2.73
N ASN A 30 7.76 -0.15 3.25
CA ASN A 30 8.52 0.08 4.48
C ASN A 30 7.62 0.63 5.58
N PHE A 31 7.69 0.00 6.76
CA PHE A 31 6.90 0.38 7.93
C PHE A 31 7.77 1.07 8.98
N VAL A 32 7.29 2.19 9.50
CA VAL A 32 7.92 2.96 10.58
C VAL A 32 6.89 3.09 11.69
N GLU A 33 7.25 2.67 12.91
CA GLU A 33 6.36 2.71 14.08
C GLU A 33 5.00 2.01 13.86
N GLY A 34 5.00 0.95 13.04
CA GLY A 34 3.80 0.19 12.70
C GLY A 34 2.95 0.78 11.56
N ASN A 35 3.32 1.95 11.03
CA ASN A 35 2.62 2.61 9.92
C ASN A 35 3.40 2.41 8.61
N LEU A 36 2.68 2.13 7.52
CA LEU A 36 3.28 2.10 6.18
C LEU A 36 3.68 3.53 5.82
N LYS A 37 4.97 3.79 5.58
CA LYS A 37 5.48 5.16 5.35
C LYS A 37 6.00 5.38 3.94
N ASN A 38 6.80 4.45 3.43
CA ASN A 38 7.39 4.56 2.09
C ASN A 38 7.05 3.32 1.29
N ILE A 39 6.68 3.52 0.03
CA ILE A 39 6.37 2.45 -0.90
C ILE A 39 7.15 2.70 -2.18
N GLU A 40 7.86 1.69 -2.65
CA GLU A 40 8.53 1.69 -3.95
C GLU A 40 7.81 0.68 -4.85
N VAL A 41 7.38 1.12 -6.03
CA VAL A 41 6.75 0.27 -7.04
C VAL A 41 7.61 0.26 -8.30
N ILE A 42 7.97 -0.93 -8.79
CA ILE A 42 8.88 -1.11 -9.92
C ILE A 42 8.31 -2.11 -10.93
N ARG A 43 8.72 -1.95 -12.20
CA ARG A 43 8.37 -2.74 -13.39
C ARG A 43 6.94 -2.48 -13.86
N ASN A 44 6.83 -1.91 -15.06
CA ASN A 44 5.56 -1.63 -15.74
C ASN A 44 4.57 -0.91 -14.81
N THR A 45 5.02 0.17 -14.18
CA THR A 45 4.17 0.92 -13.26
C THR A 45 3.12 1.72 -14.03
N GLN A 46 1.89 1.68 -13.52
CA GLN A 46 0.75 2.41 -14.08
C GLN A 46 0.04 3.12 -12.93
N VAL A 47 -0.35 4.36 -13.18
CA VAL A 47 -1.01 5.24 -12.19
C VAL A 47 -2.27 5.81 -12.82
N ILE A 48 -3.37 5.79 -12.06
CA ILE A 48 -4.56 6.62 -12.26
C ILE A 48 -4.70 7.46 -10.98
N TYR A 49 -4.64 8.77 -11.09
CA TYR A 49 -4.69 9.68 -9.95
C TYR A 49 -5.64 10.85 -10.19
N TYR A 50 -6.54 11.11 -9.25
CA TYR A 50 -7.49 12.21 -9.33
C TYR A 50 -6.83 13.49 -8.80
N LEU A 51 -6.76 14.52 -9.64
CA LEU A 51 -6.11 15.79 -9.33
C LEU A 51 -7.15 16.85 -8.96
N TYR A 52 -6.97 17.47 -7.80
CA TYR A 52 -7.88 18.49 -7.28
C TYR A 52 -7.20 19.86 -7.16
N SER A 53 -7.99 20.92 -7.30
CA SER A 53 -7.55 22.30 -7.03
C SER A 53 -7.54 22.59 -5.53
N ASP A 54 -7.00 23.75 -5.16
CA ASP A 54 -7.01 24.24 -3.77
C ASP A 54 -8.44 24.39 -3.19
N ASP A 55 -9.44 24.55 -4.08
CA ASP A 55 -10.86 24.67 -3.74
C ASP A 55 -11.60 23.31 -3.75
N ASN A 56 -10.87 22.19 -3.82
CA ASN A 56 -11.40 20.81 -3.95
C ASN A 56 -12.21 20.55 -5.22
N GLU A 57 -11.96 21.31 -6.30
CA GLU A 57 -12.57 21.04 -7.60
C GLU A 57 -11.70 20.07 -8.40
N LEU A 58 -12.32 19.06 -9.00
CA LEU A 58 -11.61 18.09 -9.85
C LEU A 58 -11.03 18.81 -11.07
N ILE A 59 -9.70 18.87 -11.17
CA ILE A 59 -8.96 19.40 -12.32
C ILE A 59 -8.96 18.38 -13.45
N GLY A 60 -8.76 17.11 -13.11
CA GLY A 60 -8.70 16.02 -14.07
C GLY A 60 -8.15 14.73 -13.48
N ILE A 61 -8.01 13.72 -14.32
CA ILE A 61 -7.53 12.39 -13.98
C ILE A 61 -6.20 12.18 -14.71
N ASP A 62 -5.11 12.11 -13.94
CA ASP A 62 -3.79 11.76 -14.45
C ASP A 62 -3.71 10.26 -14.72
N LYS A 63 -3.36 9.89 -15.96
CA LYS A 63 -3.04 8.53 -16.35
C LYS A 63 -1.60 8.48 -16.82
N THR A 64 -0.78 7.83 -16.00
CA THR A 64 0.66 7.81 -16.21
C THR A 64 1.22 6.41 -16.22
N LEU A 65 2.10 6.14 -17.19
CA LEU A 65 2.95 4.95 -17.28
C LEU A 65 4.39 5.32 -16.90
N SER A 66 5.05 4.44 -16.16
CA SER A 66 6.46 4.61 -15.80
C SER A 66 7.15 3.25 -15.64
N SER A 67 8.48 3.26 -15.46
CA SER A 67 9.24 2.08 -15.08
C SER A 67 9.22 1.83 -13.57
N SER A 68 9.16 2.90 -12.79
CA SER A 68 9.20 2.86 -11.33
C SER A 68 8.78 4.19 -10.72
N LEU A 69 8.19 4.12 -9.53
CA LEU A 69 7.83 5.27 -8.70
C LEU A 69 8.10 4.98 -7.22
N ASP A 70 8.31 6.04 -6.48
CA ASP A 70 8.30 6.06 -5.03
C ASP A 70 7.06 6.80 -4.55
N MET A 71 6.52 6.38 -3.42
CA MET A 71 5.34 6.97 -2.79
C MET A 71 5.58 7.13 -1.29
N VAL A 72 5.14 8.26 -0.76
CA VAL A 72 5.10 8.54 0.67
C VAL A 72 3.65 8.51 1.15
N MET A 73 3.43 7.83 2.27
CA MET A 73 2.13 7.75 2.95
C MET A 73 2.15 8.60 4.22
N GLU A 74 1.08 9.34 4.48
CA GLU A 74 0.82 10.05 5.75
C GLU A 74 -0.63 9.82 6.18
N ASP A 75 -0.86 9.58 7.47
CA ASP A 75 -2.20 9.34 8.03
C ASP A 75 -3.05 8.26 7.32
N ASN A 76 -2.38 7.28 6.68
CA ASN A 76 -2.94 6.21 5.85
C ASN A 76 -3.47 6.65 4.47
N GLU A 77 -3.09 7.84 4.02
CA GLU A 77 -3.40 8.39 2.70
C GLU A 77 -2.11 8.62 1.89
N ILE A 78 -2.24 8.70 0.57
CA ILE A 78 -1.12 9.02 -0.31
C ILE A 78 -0.77 10.50 -0.14
N PHE A 79 0.44 10.79 0.32
CA PHE A 79 0.93 12.16 0.49
C PHE A 79 1.71 12.67 -0.71
N ASP A 80 2.58 11.83 -1.28
CA ASP A 80 3.40 12.19 -2.43
C ASP A 80 3.68 10.98 -3.32
N ILE A 81 3.76 11.22 -4.63
CA ILE A 81 4.14 10.23 -5.65
C ILE A 81 5.24 10.86 -6.50
N LYS A 82 6.39 10.18 -6.54
CA LYS A 82 7.54 10.59 -7.32
C LYS A 82 7.89 9.53 -8.36
N PHE A 83 7.87 9.92 -9.63
CA PHE A 83 8.35 9.06 -10.71
C PHE A 83 9.88 9.09 -10.80
N ASN A 84 10.50 7.90 -10.84
CA ASN A 84 11.97 7.78 -10.85
C ASN A 84 12.59 7.92 -12.24
N VAL A 85 11.78 7.73 -13.28
CA VAL A 85 12.13 7.95 -14.69
C VAL A 85 11.06 8.83 -15.29
N LYS A 86 11.40 9.58 -16.34
CA LYS A 86 10.44 10.44 -17.05
C LYS A 86 9.17 9.62 -17.36
N PRO A 87 8.02 9.97 -16.75
CA PRO A 87 6.77 9.27 -17.01
C PRO A 87 6.27 9.59 -18.43
N ASP A 88 5.49 8.67 -18.97
CA ASP A 88 4.66 8.89 -20.15
C ASP A 88 3.20 8.91 -19.68
N GLY A 89 2.62 10.11 -19.61
CA GLY A 89 1.33 10.31 -19.01
C GLY A 89 0.60 11.54 -19.53
N GLU A 90 -0.71 11.50 -19.41
CA GLU A 90 -1.64 12.52 -19.87
C GLU A 90 -2.70 12.76 -18.79
N VAL A 91 -3.09 14.03 -18.63
CA VAL A 91 -4.16 14.43 -17.72
C VAL A 91 -5.42 14.66 -18.55
N PHE A 92 -6.46 13.91 -18.22
CA PHE A 92 -7.75 13.98 -18.90
C PHE A 92 -8.75 14.76 -18.04
N PRO A 93 -9.52 15.71 -18.61
CA PRO A 93 -10.75 16.18 -18.00
C PRO A 93 -11.70 15.02 -17.68
N ASP A 94 -12.55 15.18 -16.67
CA ASP A 94 -13.48 14.11 -16.26
C ASP A 94 -14.39 13.65 -17.41
N ASP A 95 -14.88 14.58 -18.23
CA ASP A 95 -15.79 14.32 -19.34
C ASP A 95 -15.13 13.73 -20.58
N GLU A 96 -13.79 13.73 -20.66
CA GLU A 96 -13.03 13.20 -21.78
C GLU A 96 -12.53 11.76 -21.57
N ILE A 97 -12.64 11.23 -20.34
CA ILE A 97 -12.24 9.86 -20.01
C ILE A 97 -13.44 8.94 -19.77
N ASP A 98 -13.53 7.91 -20.60
CA ASP A 98 -14.53 6.86 -20.49
C ASP A 98 -14.48 6.21 -19.10
N VAL A 99 -15.64 5.99 -18.49
CA VAL A 99 -15.76 5.40 -17.15
C VAL A 99 -15.03 4.04 -17.04
N ASN A 100 -15.00 3.27 -18.12
CA ASN A 100 -14.31 1.98 -18.19
C ASN A 100 -12.78 2.11 -18.13
N GLU A 101 -12.24 3.26 -18.53
CA GLU A 101 -10.80 3.55 -18.56
C GLU A 101 -10.29 4.22 -17.28
N ARG A 102 -11.21 4.57 -16.37
CA ARG A 102 -10.90 5.11 -15.03
C ARG A 102 -10.47 4.03 -14.04
N ARG A 103 -10.46 2.75 -14.44
CA ARG A 103 -10.00 1.63 -13.61
C ARG A 103 -9.10 0.69 -14.39
N PHE A 104 -8.02 0.23 -13.76
CA PHE A 104 -7.18 -0.78 -14.40
C PHE A 104 -7.88 -2.15 -14.41
N LYS A 105 -7.54 -2.95 -15.42
CA LYS A 105 -7.93 -4.36 -15.45
C LYS A 105 -7.39 -5.08 -14.20
N GLY A 106 -8.29 -5.77 -13.49
CA GLY A 106 -8.00 -6.44 -12.23
C GLY A 106 -8.31 -5.60 -11.00
N PHE A 107 -8.90 -4.41 -11.16
CA PHE A 107 -9.42 -3.63 -10.04
C PHE A 107 -10.43 -4.44 -9.21
N ILE A 108 -10.14 -4.60 -7.92
CA ILE A 108 -11.04 -5.18 -6.93
C ILE A 108 -10.93 -4.34 -5.66
N TRP A 109 -12.03 -3.73 -5.24
CA TRP A 109 -12.06 -2.97 -3.98
C TRP A 109 -12.23 -3.91 -2.79
N ARG A 110 -11.14 -4.15 -2.05
CA ARG A 110 -11.06 -5.17 -0.98
C ARG A 110 -11.17 -4.59 0.43
N ILE A 111 -11.87 -3.47 0.62
CA ILE A 111 -11.95 -2.81 1.93
C ILE A 111 -12.50 -3.71 3.04
N ASN A 112 -13.42 -4.62 2.68
CA ASN A 112 -14.02 -5.57 3.62
C ASN A 112 -13.04 -6.63 4.12
N GLU A 113 -11.89 -6.78 3.47
CA GLU A 113 -10.82 -7.71 3.88
C GLU A 113 -9.75 -7.02 4.73
N LYS A 114 -9.84 -5.69 4.93
CA LYS A 114 -8.90 -4.94 5.76
C LYS A 114 -9.07 -5.36 7.23
N PRO A 115 -8.02 -5.86 7.89
CA PRO A 115 -8.06 -6.14 9.33
C PRO A 115 -8.35 -4.86 10.11
N MET A 116 -9.35 -4.87 10.98
CA MET A 116 -9.74 -3.75 11.84
C MET A 116 -9.18 -3.90 13.26
N SER A 117 -8.83 -5.12 13.65
CA SER A 117 -8.26 -5.47 14.94
C SER A 117 -7.13 -6.48 14.82
N LYS A 118 -6.30 -6.61 15.86
CA LYS A 118 -5.26 -7.65 15.92
C LYS A 118 -5.85 -9.06 15.86
N ASN A 119 -7.07 -9.26 16.35
CA ASN A 119 -7.72 -10.57 16.35
C ASN A 119 -8.07 -11.02 14.93
N ASP A 120 -8.27 -10.08 14.00
CA ASP A 120 -8.61 -10.37 12.61
C ASP A 120 -7.42 -10.96 11.84
N LEU A 121 -6.21 -10.87 12.41
CA LEU A 121 -4.99 -11.48 11.85
C LEU A 121 -4.88 -12.98 12.14
N PHE A 122 -5.68 -13.51 13.07
CA PHE A 122 -5.58 -14.88 13.57
C PHE A 122 -6.83 -15.66 13.21
N SER A 123 -6.63 -16.86 12.66
CA SER A 123 -7.73 -17.80 12.43
C SER A 123 -8.24 -18.41 13.74
N GLU A 124 -9.40 -19.06 13.71
CA GLU A 124 -9.87 -19.84 14.85
C GLU A 124 -8.90 -20.94 15.29
N ALA A 125 -8.12 -21.48 14.34
CA ALA A 125 -7.11 -22.49 14.63
C ALA A 125 -5.93 -21.88 15.40
N ASP A 126 -5.47 -20.69 14.99
CA ASP A 126 -4.39 -19.97 15.65
C ASP A 126 -4.74 -19.64 17.11
N ASN A 127 -5.98 -19.23 17.34
CA ASN A 127 -6.50 -18.92 18.68
C ASN A 127 -6.62 -20.16 19.60
N LYS A 128 -6.53 -21.38 19.05
CA LYS A 128 -6.56 -22.65 19.79
C LYS A 128 -5.17 -23.24 20.02
N ILE A 129 -4.10 -22.58 19.54
CA ILE A 129 -2.72 -23.04 19.75
C ILE A 129 -2.38 -22.92 21.23
N ILE A 130 -2.08 -24.05 21.86
CA ILE A 130 -1.51 -24.09 23.21
C ILE A 130 0.00 -23.93 23.07
N LEU A 131 0.52 -22.78 23.50
CA LEU A 131 1.96 -22.52 23.48
C LEU A 131 2.66 -23.47 24.48
N PRO A 132 3.78 -24.12 24.09
CA PRO A 132 4.55 -24.93 25.02
C PRO A 132 5.05 -24.04 26.16
N ALA A 133 5.12 -24.61 27.36
CA ALA A 133 5.80 -23.94 28.47
C ALA A 133 7.26 -23.69 28.07
N ILE A 134 7.77 -22.48 28.33
CA ILE A 134 9.18 -22.18 28.15
C ILE A 134 9.91 -22.96 29.26
N ASP A 135 10.68 -23.98 28.88
CA ASP A 135 11.60 -24.62 29.81
C ASP A 135 12.63 -23.55 30.24
N ASP A 136 12.74 -23.33 31.56
CA ASP A 136 13.75 -22.44 32.12
C ASP A 136 15.12 -22.77 31.52
N ILE A 137 15.75 -21.78 30.87
CA ILE A 137 17.14 -21.89 30.45
C ILE A 137 17.95 -22.11 31.73
N LYS A 138 18.48 -23.32 31.93
CA LYS A 138 19.40 -23.58 33.04
C LYS A 138 20.60 -22.66 32.89
N MET A 139 20.63 -21.59 33.68
CA MET A 139 21.80 -20.72 33.74
C MET A 139 23.00 -21.57 34.15
N PRO A 140 24.15 -21.45 33.47
CA PRO A 140 25.35 -22.15 33.92
C PRO A 140 25.63 -21.73 35.36
N LYS A 141 25.92 -22.71 36.22
CA LYS A 141 26.38 -22.43 37.59
C LYS A 141 27.53 -21.44 37.49
N LYS A 142 27.48 -20.37 38.28
CA LYS A 142 28.61 -19.44 38.40
C LYS A 142 29.84 -20.30 38.69
N LEU A 143 30.87 -20.15 37.85
CA LEU A 143 32.17 -20.73 38.12
C LEU A 143 32.69 -19.99 39.35
N ASP A 144 32.68 -20.66 40.50
CA ASP A 144 33.34 -20.15 41.69
C ASP A 144 34.85 -20.21 41.40
N PHE A 145 35.41 -19.07 40.98
CA PHE A 145 36.85 -18.89 40.98
C PHE A 145 37.27 -18.73 42.44
N GLU A 146 37.52 -19.85 43.12
CA GLU A 146 38.24 -19.85 44.39
C GLU A 146 39.64 -19.26 44.15
N ARG A 147 40.01 -18.29 44.99
CA ARG A 147 41.30 -17.58 44.96
C ARG A 147 42.41 -18.38 45.61
#